data_AF-A0A7C4G1K4-F1
#
_entry.id   AF-A0A7C4G1K4-F1
#
_cell.length_a   1.000
_cell.length_b   1.000
_cell.length_c   1.000
_cell.angle_alpha   90.00
_cell.angle_beta   90.00
_cell.angle_gamma   90.00
#
_symmetry.space_group_name_H-M   'P 1'
#
loop_
_entity.id
_entity.type
_entity.pdbx_description
1 polymer ?
#
loop_
_entity_poly.entity_id
_entity_poly.type
_entity_poly.pdbx_seq_one_letter_code
_entity_poly.pdbx_strand_id
1 'polypeptide(L)' 'MLSAKLKEMGVVGAGGAGFPTYVKAAAEVEFMLANGAECEPL' A
#
# COMPACT_ATOMS: atom_id res chain seq x y z
N MET A 1 -4.37 11.70 10.77
CA MET A 1 -4.56 11.24 9.37
C MET A 1 -3.90 9.88 9.19
N LEU A 2 -4.53 8.95 8.47
CA LEU A 2 -4.02 7.59 8.24
C LEU A 2 -2.64 7.59 7.58
N SER A 3 -2.44 8.40 6.52
CA SER A 3 -1.15 8.52 5.82
C SER A 3 0.01 8.88 6.76
N ALA A 4 -0.19 9.82 7.70
CA ALA A 4 0.84 10.19 8.67
C ALA A 4 1.27 9.01 9.57
N LYS A 5 0.31 8.23 10.07
CA LYS A 5 0.60 7.02 10.87
C LYS A 5 1.33 5.96 10.06
N LEU A 6 0.92 5.73 8.80
CA LEU A 6 1.57 4.78 7.90
C LEU A 6 3.02 5.17 7.61
N LYS A 7 3.30 6.47 7.49
CA LYS A 7 4.65 7.01 7.30
C LYS A 7 5.51 6.80 8.54
N GLU A 8 5.00 7.13 9.72
CA GLU A 8 5.69 6.96 11.01
C GLU A 8 6.06 5.49 11.28
N MET A 9 5.13 4.58 10.96
CA MET A 9 5.32 3.14 11.13
C MET A 9 6.16 2.49 10.02
N GLY A 10 6.56 3.23 8.98
CA GLY A 10 7.36 2.71 7.88
C GLY A 10 6.66 1.66 7.02
N VAL A 11 5.32 1.72 6.90
CA VAL A 11 4.55 0.70 6.18
C VAL A 11 4.81 0.79 4.67
N VAL A 12 5.14 -0.35 4.07
CA VAL A 12 5.36 -0.53 2.63
C VAL A 12 4.36 -1.52 2.04
N GLY A 13 4.20 -1.49 0.71
CA GLY A 13 3.35 -2.44 0.00
C GLY A 13 3.89 -3.87 0.05
N ALA A 14 3.02 -4.82 0.39
CA ALA A 14 3.37 -6.23 0.58
C ALA A 14 3.55 -7.04 -0.72
N GLY A 15 3.22 -6.48 -1.89
CA GLY A 15 3.36 -7.16 -3.19
C GLY A 15 4.78 -7.15 -3.78
N GLY A 16 5.82 -7.16 -2.93
CA GLY A 16 7.23 -7.26 -3.36
C GLY A 16 7.93 -5.95 -3.72
N ALA A 17 7.26 -4.99 -4.36
CA ALA A 17 7.91 -3.74 -4.80
C ALA A 17 8.32 -2.78 -3.65
N GLY A 18 7.81 -2.98 -2.43
CA GLY A 18 8.17 -2.15 -1.26
C GLY A 18 7.77 -0.68 -1.36
N PHE A 19 6.80 -0.32 -2.22
CA PHE A 19 6.40 1.07 -2.40
C PHE A 19 5.79 1.66 -1.10
N PRO A 20 6.14 2.90 -0.69
CA PRO A 20 5.63 3.47 0.56
C PRO A 20 4.10 3.62 0.60
N THR A 21 3.45 2.98 1.55
CA THR A 21 1.97 2.92 1.61
C THR A 21 1.36 4.28 1.93
N TYR A 22 2.06 5.14 2.68
CA TYR A 22 1.57 6.48 3.01
C TYR A 22 1.38 7.37 1.77
N VAL A 23 2.14 7.15 0.71
CA VAL A 23 2.01 7.88 -0.57
C VAL A 23 0.71 7.49 -1.25
N LYS A 24 0.40 6.19 -1.31
CA LYS A 24 -0.87 5.68 -1.86
C LYS A 24 -2.07 6.14 -1.03
N ALA A 25 -1.95 6.07 0.30
CA ALA A 25 -3.02 6.45 1.24
C ALA A 25 -3.31 7.95 1.29
N ALA A 26 -2.52 8.79 0.64
CA ALA A 26 -2.76 10.23 0.51
C ALA A 26 -3.59 10.58 -0.74
N ALA A 27 -3.87 9.62 -1.63
CA ALA A 27 -4.65 9.85 -2.84
C ALA A 27 -6.16 9.85 -2.54
N GLU A 28 -6.89 10.72 -3.23
CA GLU A 28 -8.34 10.62 -3.36
C GLU A 28 -8.67 9.75 -4.57
N VAL A 29 -9.49 8.73 -4.36
CA VAL A 29 -9.86 7.76 -5.39
C VAL A 29 -11.33 7.39 -5.28
N GLU A 30 -11.96 7.11 -6.41
CA GLU A 30 -13.34 6.58 -6.44
C GLU A 30 -13.38 5.08 -6.09
N PHE A 31 -12.34 4.34 -6.49
CA PHE A 31 -12.25 2.90 -6.30
C PHE A 31 -10.91 2.50 -5.68
N MET A 32 -10.97 1.48 -4.82
CA MET A 32 -9.81 0.78 -4.30
C MET A 32 -9.82 -0.67 -4.79
N LEU A 33 -8.74 -1.08 -5.44
CA LEU A 33 -8.54 -2.47 -5.86
C LEU A 33 -7.60 -3.17 -4.87
N ALA A 34 -8.09 -4.19 -4.20
CA ALA A 34 -7.27 -5.09 -3.39
C ALA A 34 -6.75 -6.23 -4.28
N ASN A 35 -5.44 -6.33 -4.45
CA ASN A 35 -4.83 -7.40 -5.22
C ASN A 35 -4.72 -8.67 -4.35
N GLY A 36 -5.30 -9.78 -4.82
CA GLY A 36 -5.18 -11.12 -4.24
C GLY A 36 -4.79 -12.17 -5.27
N ALA A 37 -4.17 -11.78 -6.38
CA ALA A 37 -3.79 -12.69 -7.45
C ALA A 37 -2.72 -13.70 -7.00
N GLU A 38 -1.75 -13.26 -6.18
CA GLU A 38 -0.70 -14.07 -5.53
C GLU A 38 -0.17 -15.22 -6.41
N CYS A 39 0.26 -14.88 -7.63
CA CYS A 39 0.62 -15.85 -8.65
C CYS A 39 2.11 -16.21 -8.65
N GLU A 40 2.94 -15.42 -7.97
CA GLU A 40 4.36 -15.66 -7.82
C GLU A 40 4.62 -17.02 -7.13
N PRO A 41 5.54 -17.85 -7.65
CA PRO A 41 5.97 -19.05 -6.97
C PRO A 41 6.61 -18.73 -5.61
N LEU A 42 6.38 -19.60 -4.62
CA LEU A 42 7.07 -19.59 -3.33
C LEU A 42 8.54 -20.02 -3.46
#